data_AF-A0A1J3JET3-F1
#
_entry.id   AF-A0A1J3JET3-F1
#
_cell.length_a   1.000
_cell.length_b   1.000
_cell.length_c   1.000
_cell.angle_alpha   90.00
_cell.angle_beta   90.00
_cell.angle_gamma   90.00
#
_symmetry.space_group_name_H-M   'P 1'
#
loop_
_entity.id
_entity.type
_entity.pdbx_description
1 polymer ?
#
loop_
_entity_poly.entity_id
_entity_poly.type
_entity_poly.pdbx_seq_one_letter_code
_entity_poly.pdbx_strand_id
1 'polypeptide(L)'
;TFLISVPRAALFVSIITPSSMLLHCNVSYSSTFSLVASSLRRQDNLDESQDTPVIRRRHNARSLSLFIRHNQDLRHTKTPNESPEAFVPPPRNVDGEERSKLLELSLVTRRTPQFPGSIYAQSASDADVASSLPSLRKILGFDGDDDGESEREMIAKALEIRRKVTKEIIKESLVRKGRFGITYATNVTDRVGEFVDHVMIEAAALKRLPEFSQSRFNLRARTVIEDSNFVPLVRWLKHHEFSYNRIGKIICMSRGNLDSIRIMIEWLKTIHVKGEFIGVAFLRSKGNILQRSRKELDEIVEYLESNGVRKDWMGYVVGRCPELLSFSIDEVKSRVDFFLKMGMNQNDFGTMVFDYPKILGYFSFQEMEKKINYLKEFGLSTEDVGRLLAFKPHL
;
A
#
# COMPACT_ATOMS: atom_id res chain seq x y z
N THR A 1 -69.88 12.96 26.59
CA THR A 1 -70.17 12.15 27.78
C THR A 1 -70.16 10.70 27.37
N PHE A 2 -69.26 9.83 27.86
CA PHE A 2 -68.05 10.08 28.69
C PHE A 2 -66.88 10.55 27.77
N LEU A 3 -65.56 10.51 28.01
CA LEU A 3 -64.67 10.15 29.15
C LEU A 3 -64.35 8.66 29.45
N ILE A 4 -63.26 8.44 30.21
CA ILE A 4 -62.75 7.18 30.85
C ILE A 4 -62.21 6.10 29.87
N SER A 5 -61.03 5.49 30.06
CA SER A 5 -59.81 5.87 30.81
C SER A 5 -58.60 5.05 30.33
N VAL A 6 -57.39 5.58 30.48
CA VAL A 6 -56.12 4.82 30.46
C VAL A 6 -55.89 4.16 31.83
N PRO A 7 -55.19 3.00 31.88
CA PRO A 7 -54.20 2.79 32.94
C PRO A 7 -52.83 2.29 32.44
N ARG A 8 -51.82 2.73 33.19
CA ARG A 8 -50.37 2.54 33.05
C ARG A 8 -49.88 1.11 32.75
N ALA A 9 -48.94 1.05 31.80
CA ALA A 9 -47.58 0.51 31.91
C ALA A 9 -47.27 -0.62 32.93
N ALA A 10 -46.72 -1.72 32.40
CA ALA A 10 -45.78 -2.59 33.10
C ALA A 10 -44.43 -2.57 32.38
N LEU A 11 -43.35 -2.21 33.08
CA LEU A 11 -41.98 -2.22 32.56
C LEU A 11 -41.38 -3.61 32.73
N PHE A 12 -40.89 -4.23 31.66
CA PHE A 12 -39.95 -5.36 31.76
C PHE A 12 -38.57 -4.92 31.28
N VAL A 13 -37.73 -4.56 32.25
CA VAL A 13 -36.34 -4.16 32.06
C VAL A 13 -35.46 -5.40 32.21
N SER A 14 -35.05 -5.99 31.08
CA SER A 14 -34.09 -7.09 31.07
C SER A 14 -32.65 -6.57 31.23
N ILE A 15 -32.24 -6.35 32.48
CA ILE A 15 -30.83 -6.13 32.83
C ILE A 15 -30.05 -7.41 32.57
N ILE A 16 -29.01 -7.32 31.73
CA ILE A 16 -27.94 -8.31 31.64
C ILE A 16 -26.62 -7.60 31.91
N THR A 17 -26.20 -7.63 33.17
CA THR A 17 -24.87 -7.19 33.62
C THR A 17 -23.86 -8.36 33.56
N PRO A 18 -22.56 -8.08 33.39
CA PRO A 18 -21.57 -9.13 33.16
C PRO A 18 -21.19 -9.88 34.44
N SER A 19 -20.87 -11.16 34.31
CA SER A 19 -20.21 -11.95 35.37
C SER A 19 -18.75 -12.16 35.02
N SER A 20 -17.85 -11.55 35.78
CA SER A 20 -16.42 -11.86 35.77
C SER A 20 -16.13 -13.01 36.73
N MET A 21 -15.22 -13.91 36.32
CA MET A 21 -14.58 -14.88 37.21
C MET A 21 -13.08 -14.83 36.99
N LEU A 22 -12.40 -14.20 37.94
CA LEU A 22 -10.94 -14.25 38.08
C LEU A 22 -10.56 -15.50 38.88
N LEU A 23 -9.55 -16.23 38.42
CA LEU A 23 -8.77 -17.10 39.30
C LEU A 23 -7.32 -17.14 38.81
N HIS A 24 -6.44 -16.51 39.58
CA HIS A 24 -4.99 -16.65 39.43
C HIS A 24 -4.55 -18.02 39.96
N CYS A 25 -3.53 -18.60 39.33
CA CYS A 25 -2.34 -19.06 40.08
C CYS A 25 -1.11 -19.07 39.17
N ASN A 26 0.03 -18.68 39.73
CA ASN A 26 1.34 -18.90 39.12
C ASN A 26 1.80 -20.34 39.39
N VAL A 27 2.75 -20.84 38.60
CA VAL A 27 4.00 -21.43 39.13
C VAL A 27 5.04 -21.51 37.99
N SER A 28 6.32 -21.33 38.35
CA SER A 28 7.47 -21.35 37.43
C SER A 28 8.09 -22.76 37.29
N TYR A 29 9.31 -22.83 36.71
CA TYR A 29 10.15 -23.99 36.33
C TYR A 29 9.99 -24.38 34.85
N SER A 30 10.96 -24.17 33.93
CA SER A 30 12.43 -24.42 33.93
C SER A 30 12.82 -25.85 33.55
N SER A 31 13.97 -25.97 32.87
CA SER A 31 14.79 -27.19 32.67
C SER A 31 14.39 -28.20 31.57
N THR A 32 15.15 -28.17 30.47
CA THR A 32 15.88 -29.32 29.86
C THR A 32 15.22 -30.71 29.72
N PHE A 33 15.23 -31.25 28.48
CA PHE A 33 16.09 -32.36 28.00
C PHE A 33 15.91 -32.40 26.45
N SER A 34 16.91 -32.60 25.58
CA SER A 34 17.93 -33.67 25.43
C SER A 34 17.39 -34.96 24.79
N LEU A 35 18.26 -35.60 24.02
CA LEU A 35 18.00 -36.74 23.13
C LEU A 35 17.79 -38.06 23.89
N VAL A 36 16.97 -38.96 23.33
CA VAL A 36 17.27 -40.41 23.21
C VAL A 36 16.35 -41.04 22.14
N ALA A 37 16.77 -42.16 21.55
CA ALA A 37 16.10 -42.80 20.42
C ALA A 37 15.35 -44.10 20.79
N SER A 38 14.36 -44.47 19.97
CA SER A 38 13.79 -45.81 19.81
C SER A 38 13.21 -45.87 18.39
N SER A 39 13.71 -46.67 17.45
CA SER A 39 13.80 -48.14 17.43
C SER A 39 12.42 -48.80 17.42
N LEU A 40 12.02 -49.33 16.26
CA LEU A 40 10.82 -50.15 16.08
C LEU A 40 11.10 -51.23 15.03
N ARG A 41 10.84 -52.49 15.38
CA ARG A 41 10.98 -53.65 14.48
C ARG A 41 9.70 -53.88 13.69
N ARG A 42 9.83 -54.43 12.48
CA ARG A 42 8.86 -55.37 11.89
C ARG A 42 9.63 -56.48 11.16
N GLN A 43 9.00 -57.63 11.01
CA GLN A 43 9.58 -58.86 10.46
C GLN A 43 8.99 -59.19 9.09
N ASP A 44 9.88 -59.61 8.19
CA ASP A 44 9.82 -60.82 7.36
C ASP A 44 8.47 -61.26 6.75
N ASN A 45 8.44 -61.34 5.42
CA ASN A 45 8.19 -62.61 4.72
C ASN A 45 8.83 -62.58 3.32
N LEU A 46 9.12 -63.76 2.79
CA LEU A 46 9.89 -64.03 1.56
C LEU A 46 8.97 -64.08 0.32
N ASP A 47 9.44 -63.93 -0.93
CA ASP A 47 10.81 -63.71 -1.43
C ASP A 47 10.83 -62.59 -2.53
N GLU A 48 11.44 -62.59 -3.73
CA GLU A 48 12.23 -63.57 -4.52
C GLU A 48 13.21 -62.86 -5.51
N SER A 49 13.60 -63.51 -6.61
CA SER A 49 14.61 -63.07 -7.60
C SER A 49 14.09 -62.03 -8.64
N GLN A 50 14.88 -61.23 -9.38
CA GLN A 50 16.31 -61.26 -9.76
C GLN A 50 17.00 -59.87 -9.80
N ASP A 51 18.34 -59.87 -9.79
CA ASP A 51 19.33 -58.92 -10.36
C ASP A 51 19.09 -57.39 -10.39
N THR A 52 19.86 -56.65 -9.57
CA THR A 52 20.94 -55.73 -10.04
C THR A 52 21.75 -55.14 -8.86
N PRO A 53 23.01 -54.68 -9.06
CA PRO A 53 23.97 -54.55 -7.95
C PRO A 53 23.94 -53.23 -7.16
N VAL A 54 24.04 -53.34 -5.84
CA VAL A 54 24.25 -52.20 -4.92
C VAL A 54 25.72 -51.80 -4.85
N ILE A 55 26.05 -50.55 -5.21
CA ILE A 55 27.35 -49.93 -4.90
C ILE A 55 27.17 -48.74 -3.95
N ARG A 56 27.91 -48.77 -2.84
CA ARG A 56 27.81 -47.79 -1.74
C ARG A 56 28.26 -46.39 -2.17
N ARG A 57 27.52 -45.35 -1.75
CA ARG A 57 28.02 -43.96 -1.71
C ARG A 57 29.32 -43.92 -0.90
N ARG A 58 30.44 -43.55 -1.54
CA ARG A 58 31.69 -43.21 -0.84
C ARG A 58 31.71 -41.73 -0.46
N HIS A 59 32.25 -41.43 0.72
CA HIS A 59 32.53 -40.06 1.17
C HIS A 59 33.71 -39.43 0.41
N ASN A 60 33.78 -38.10 0.49
CA ASN A 60 34.79 -37.17 0.00
C ASN A 60 36.21 -37.74 -0.23
N ALA A 61 36.73 -37.52 -1.44
CA ALA A 61 38.14 -37.74 -1.79
C ALA A 61 38.73 -36.55 -2.58
N ARG A 62 38.81 -35.37 -1.95
CA ARG A 62 39.52 -34.19 -2.48
C ARG A 62 40.20 -33.39 -1.36
N SER A 63 41.34 -33.90 -0.87
CA SER A 63 42.16 -33.23 0.15
C SER A 63 43.68 -33.39 -0.07
N LEU A 64 44.12 -33.82 -1.26
CA LEU A 64 45.53 -34.06 -1.59
C LEU A 64 46.09 -33.27 -2.78
N SER A 65 45.27 -32.47 -3.48
CA SER A 65 45.71 -31.64 -4.62
C SER A 65 46.36 -30.30 -4.21
N LEU A 66 46.42 -29.99 -2.91
CA LEU A 66 46.94 -28.73 -2.39
C LEU A 66 48.39 -28.80 -1.87
N PHE A 67 48.95 -30.01 -1.69
CA PHE A 67 50.23 -30.21 -1.00
C PHE A 67 51.47 -30.29 -1.91
N ILE A 68 51.31 -30.24 -3.23
CA ILE A 68 52.41 -30.45 -4.20
C ILE A 68 52.96 -29.14 -4.78
N ARG A 69 52.18 -28.04 -4.76
CA ARG A 69 52.55 -26.79 -5.46
C ARG A 69 53.48 -25.83 -4.69
N HIS A 70 53.96 -26.19 -3.49
CA HIS A 70 54.71 -25.27 -2.62
C HIS A 70 56.23 -25.48 -2.60
N ASN A 71 56.77 -26.45 -3.35
CA ASN A 71 58.19 -26.86 -3.31
C ASN A 71 58.88 -26.87 -4.69
N GLN A 72 58.69 -25.83 -5.53
CA GLN A 72 59.44 -25.70 -6.80
C GLN A 72 60.17 -24.37 -7.02
N ASP A 73 59.72 -23.24 -6.45
CA ASP A 73 60.39 -21.95 -6.62
C ASP A 73 61.39 -21.63 -5.50
N LEU A 74 62.50 -22.37 -5.47
CA LEU A 74 63.60 -22.13 -4.52
C LEU A 74 65.00 -22.34 -5.13
N ARG A 75 65.25 -21.70 -6.29
CA ARG A 75 66.60 -21.32 -6.83
C ARG A 75 66.48 -20.48 -8.09
N HIS A 76 66.68 -19.16 -7.98
CA HIS A 76 67.78 -18.43 -8.63
C HIS A 76 67.74 -16.94 -8.22
N THR A 77 68.86 -16.23 -8.38
CA THR A 77 69.12 -14.92 -7.74
C THR A 77 69.55 -13.86 -8.73
N LYS A 78 68.92 -12.66 -8.68
CA LYS A 78 69.56 -11.32 -8.73
C LYS A 78 68.52 -10.18 -8.67
N THR A 79 69.01 -8.97 -8.44
CA THR A 79 68.30 -7.70 -8.16
C THR A 79 68.76 -6.61 -9.16
N PRO A 80 68.11 -5.42 -9.24
CA PRO A 80 66.71 -5.05 -9.04
C PRO A 80 66.17 -4.20 -10.24
N ASN A 81 65.09 -3.44 -10.02
CA ASN A 81 64.52 -2.37 -10.87
C ASN A 81 63.68 -2.75 -12.10
N GLU A 82 62.94 -1.72 -12.55
CA GLU A 82 62.07 -1.58 -13.74
C GLU A 82 60.73 -2.34 -13.73
N SER A 83 59.65 -1.55 -13.81
CA SER A 83 58.25 -1.97 -13.90
C SER A 83 57.80 -2.03 -15.36
N PRO A 84 57.36 -3.19 -15.89
CA PRO A 84 56.83 -3.27 -17.25
C PRO A 84 55.45 -2.63 -17.36
N GLU A 85 55.24 -1.76 -18.34
CA GLU A 85 53.92 -1.21 -18.67
C GLU A 85 53.01 -2.30 -19.23
N ALA A 86 51.90 -2.60 -18.54
CA ALA A 86 50.93 -3.58 -19.00
C ALA A 86 49.99 -2.97 -20.05
N PHE A 87 50.21 -3.33 -21.32
CA PHE A 87 49.44 -2.90 -22.49
C PHE A 87 47.92 -3.05 -22.30
N VAL A 88 47.19 -1.93 -22.23
CA VAL A 88 45.72 -1.90 -22.08
C VAL A 88 45.07 -1.82 -23.47
N PRO A 89 44.31 -2.85 -23.92
CA PRO A 89 43.53 -2.74 -25.15
C PRO A 89 42.35 -1.77 -24.97
N PRO A 90 41.91 -1.06 -26.03
CA PRO A 90 40.85 -0.05 -25.95
C PRO A 90 39.51 -0.65 -25.49
N PRO A 91 38.66 0.15 -24.81
CA PRO A 91 37.44 -0.36 -24.19
C PRO A 91 36.42 -0.83 -25.23
N ARG A 92 35.91 -2.05 -25.05
CA ARG A 92 34.67 -2.47 -25.70
C ARG A 92 33.52 -1.65 -25.12
N ASN A 93 32.64 -1.13 -25.97
CA ASN A 93 31.38 -0.55 -25.52
C ASN A 93 30.53 -1.65 -24.87
N VAL A 94 30.35 -1.54 -23.55
CA VAL A 94 29.47 -2.40 -22.75
C VAL A 94 28.09 -1.75 -22.70
N ASP A 95 27.06 -2.43 -23.19
CA ASP A 95 25.70 -1.91 -23.29
C ASP A 95 25.10 -1.51 -21.93
N GLY A 96 24.21 -0.52 -21.97
CA GLY A 96 23.57 0.04 -20.77
C GLY A 96 22.75 -0.99 -19.96
N GLU A 97 22.28 -2.05 -20.60
CA GLU A 97 21.54 -3.13 -19.94
C GLU A 97 22.46 -4.03 -19.09
N GLU A 98 23.70 -4.31 -19.54
CA GLU A 98 24.68 -5.05 -18.73
C GLU A 98 25.16 -4.21 -17.54
N ARG A 99 25.42 -2.91 -17.76
CA ARG A 99 25.78 -1.97 -16.67
C ARG A 99 24.68 -1.91 -15.60
N SER A 100 23.42 -1.90 -16.02
CA SER A 100 22.26 -1.94 -15.12
C SER A 100 22.19 -3.23 -14.30
N LYS A 101 22.39 -4.39 -14.94
CA LYS A 101 22.40 -5.71 -14.28
C LYS A 101 23.55 -5.84 -13.27
N LEU A 102 24.74 -5.33 -13.60
CA LEU A 102 25.90 -5.31 -12.70
C LEU A 102 25.65 -4.44 -11.45
N LEU A 103 25.00 -3.29 -11.62
CA LEU A 103 24.59 -2.42 -10.51
C LEU A 103 23.57 -3.10 -9.59
N GLU A 104 22.53 -3.75 -10.13
CA GLU A 104 21.56 -4.48 -9.31
C GLU A 104 22.22 -5.67 -8.59
N LEU A 105 23.11 -6.42 -9.25
CA LEU A 105 23.89 -7.51 -8.63
C LEU A 105 24.79 -7.01 -7.47
N SER A 106 25.35 -5.81 -7.55
CA SER A 106 26.17 -5.22 -6.46
C SER A 106 25.36 -4.88 -5.19
N LEU A 107 24.04 -4.71 -5.31
CA LEU A 107 23.15 -4.33 -4.21
C LEU A 107 22.34 -5.52 -3.64
N VAL A 108 22.29 -6.64 -4.36
CA VAL A 108 21.58 -7.86 -3.92
C VAL A 108 22.43 -8.66 -2.93
N THR A 109 22.00 -8.72 -1.67
CA THR A 109 22.71 -9.38 -0.56
C THR A 109 22.68 -10.92 -0.58
N ARG A 110 22.33 -11.55 -1.71
CA ARG A 110 22.34 -13.01 -1.87
C ARG A 110 23.03 -13.40 -3.17
N ARG A 111 24.15 -14.14 -3.03
CA ARG A 111 24.83 -14.81 -4.15
C ARG A 111 23.82 -15.64 -4.94
N THR A 112 23.80 -15.50 -6.26
CA THR A 112 23.03 -16.39 -7.13
C THR A 112 23.62 -17.80 -7.06
N PRO A 113 22.79 -18.87 -7.04
CA PRO A 113 23.29 -20.24 -7.02
C PRO A 113 23.92 -20.58 -8.38
N GLN A 114 25.25 -20.65 -8.42
CA GLN A 114 26.02 -21.00 -9.61
C GLN A 114 26.16 -22.52 -9.76
N PHE A 115 26.07 -23.01 -11.00
CA PHE A 115 26.36 -24.40 -11.32
C PHE A 115 27.88 -24.59 -11.57
N PRO A 116 28.49 -25.73 -11.16
CA PRO A 116 29.90 -26.00 -11.42
C PRO A 116 30.20 -25.95 -12.93
N GLY A 117 31.06 -25.01 -13.34
CA GLY A 117 31.43 -24.79 -14.75
C GLY A 117 30.84 -23.53 -15.40
N SER A 118 30.03 -22.73 -14.71
CA SER A 118 29.53 -21.45 -15.26
C SER A 118 30.67 -20.42 -15.45
N ILE A 119 30.93 -20.03 -16.69
CA ILE A 119 31.97 -19.04 -17.03
C ILE A 119 31.39 -17.63 -16.94
N TYR A 120 31.54 -16.99 -15.78
CA TYR A 120 31.22 -15.56 -15.56
C TYR A 120 32.34 -14.87 -14.77
N ALA A 121 32.33 -13.53 -14.74
CA ALA A 121 33.46 -12.67 -14.36
C ALA A 121 33.84 -12.63 -12.85
N GLN A 122 33.60 -13.72 -12.11
CA GLN A 122 33.97 -13.85 -10.69
C GLN A 122 34.72 -15.16 -10.48
N SER A 123 36.01 -15.07 -10.15
CA SER A 123 36.82 -16.24 -9.82
C SER A 123 36.47 -16.75 -8.43
N ALA A 124 36.50 -18.07 -8.24
CA ALA A 124 36.30 -18.71 -6.93
C ALA A 124 37.44 -18.45 -5.91
N SER A 125 38.43 -17.63 -6.28
CA SER A 125 39.54 -17.15 -5.44
C SER A 125 39.23 -15.89 -4.64
N ASP A 126 38.22 -15.11 -5.03
CA ASP A 126 38.07 -13.73 -4.58
C ASP A 126 37.33 -13.66 -3.24
N ALA A 127 37.92 -12.97 -2.26
CA ALA A 127 37.42 -12.96 -0.89
C ALA A 127 36.07 -12.24 -0.73
N ASP A 128 35.86 -11.14 -1.46
CA ASP A 128 34.69 -10.28 -1.35
C ASP A 128 34.17 -9.83 -2.72
N VAL A 129 32.85 -9.66 -2.83
CA VAL A 129 32.17 -9.25 -4.08
C VAL A 129 32.61 -7.86 -4.57
N ALA A 130 33.21 -7.06 -3.69
CA ALA A 130 33.68 -5.71 -3.99
C ALA A 130 35.03 -5.64 -4.73
N SER A 131 35.87 -6.68 -4.71
CA SER A 131 37.20 -6.63 -5.37
C SER A 131 37.13 -6.81 -6.89
N SER A 132 36.11 -7.51 -7.38
CA SER A 132 35.98 -7.93 -8.79
C SER A 132 35.05 -7.02 -9.61
N LEU A 133 34.57 -5.90 -9.04
CA LEU A 133 33.72 -4.92 -9.71
C LEU A 133 34.50 -3.61 -9.97
N PRO A 134 34.36 -2.98 -11.15
CA PRO A 134 34.91 -1.64 -11.37
C PRO A 134 34.30 -0.66 -10.36
N SER A 135 35.13 0.27 -9.85
CA SER A 135 34.64 1.31 -8.93
C SER A 135 33.46 2.08 -9.55
N LEU A 136 32.49 2.46 -8.72
CA LEU A 136 31.23 3.09 -9.17
C LEU A 136 31.48 4.33 -10.06
N ARG A 137 32.53 5.11 -9.75
CA ARG A 137 33.03 6.24 -10.56
C ARG A 137 33.43 5.84 -11.98
N LYS A 138 34.03 4.66 -12.19
CA LYS A 138 34.44 4.16 -13.52
C LYS A 138 33.30 3.53 -14.32
N ILE A 139 32.23 3.08 -13.65
CA ILE A 139 30.98 2.65 -14.33
C ILE A 139 30.18 3.86 -14.83
N LEU A 140 30.27 4.99 -14.13
CA LEU A 140 29.54 6.22 -14.40
C LEU A 140 30.21 7.19 -15.42
N GLY A 141 31.37 6.85 -15.99
CA GLY A 141 31.95 7.62 -17.11
C GLY A 141 32.64 8.93 -16.73
N PHE A 142 33.35 8.98 -15.60
CA PHE A 142 34.10 10.16 -15.11
C PHE A 142 35.38 10.51 -15.91
N ASP A 143 35.28 10.66 -17.23
CA ASP A 143 36.32 11.24 -18.10
C ASP A 143 35.67 12.15 -19.15
N GLY A 144 35.44 13.41 -18.78
CA GLY A 144 34.85 14.46 -19.63
C GLY A 144 34.43 15.67 -18.81
N ASP A 145 34.66 16.88 -19.34
CA ASP A 145 34.03 18.10 -18.85
C ASP A 145 32.55 18.04 -19.25
N ASP A 146 31.64 18.02 -18.28
CA ASP A 146 30.22 17.71 -18.50
C ASP A 146 29.30 18.63 -17.68
N ASP A 147 28.18 19.01 -18.29
CA ASP A 147 27.30 20.07 -17.82
C ASP A 147 26.45 19.64 -16.60
N GLY A 148 25.79 20.61 -15.96
CA GLY A 148 24.88 20.40 -14.83
C GLY A 148 23.66 19.50 -15.12
N GLU A 149 23.49 19.05 -16.36
CA GLU A 149 22.58 17.97 -16.76
C GLU A 149 23.05 16.60 -16.23
N SER A 150 24.35 16.35 -16.22
CA SER A 150 24.98 15.11 -15.73
C SER A 150 24.78 14.88 -14.23
N GLU A 151 24.91 15.93 -13.42
CA GLU A 151 24.61 15.86 -11.98
C GLU A 151 23.13 15.58 -11.72
N ARG A 152 22.23 16.23 -12.49
CA ARG A 152 20.78 15.99 -12.40
C ARG A 152 20.41 14.56 -12.78
N GLU A 153 21.02 14.00 -13.83
CA GLU A 153 20.88 12.60 -14.19
C GLU A 153 21.39 11.67 -13.07
N MET A 154 22.56 11.92 -12.49
CA MET A 154 23.10 11.12 -11.38
C MET A 154 22.18 11.14 -10.16
N ILE A 155 21.62 12.30 -9.81
CA ILE A 155 20.65 12.44 -8.71
C ILE A 155 19.35 11.69 -9.04
N ALA A 156 18.82 11.79 -10.26
CA ALA A 156 17.62 11.08 -10.69
C ALA A 156 17.81 9.55 -10.65
N LYS A 157 18.94 9.05 -11.18
CA LYS A 157 19.32 7.62 -11.14
C LYS A 157 19.44 7.13 -9.69
N ALA A 158 20.04 7.91 -8.80
CA ALA A 158 20.15 7.58 -7.38
C ALA A 158 18.81 7.58 -6.63
N LEU A 159 17.88 8.48 -6.99
CA LEU A 159 16.53 8.54 -6.42
C LEU A 159 15.70 7.32 -6.84
N GLU A 160 15.71 6.93 -8.11
CA GLU A 160 14.96 5.75 -8.58
C GLU A 160 15.49 4.45 -7.95
N ILE A 161 16.82 4.33 -7.74
CA ILE A 161 17.39 3.20 -6.97
C ILE A 161 16.84 3.18 -5.53
N ARG A 162 16.74 4.33 -4.85
CA ARG A 162 16.11 4.40 -3.51
C ARG A 162 14.61 4.09 -3.55
N ARG A 163 13.91 4.45 -4.63
CA ARG A 163 12.49 4.15 -4.85
C ARG A 163 12.25 2.65 -5.00
N LYS A 164 13.05 1.97 -5.82
CA LYS A 164 13.09 0.50 -5.92
C LYS A 164 13.34 -0.16 -4.56
N VAL A 165 14.35 0.30 -3.81
CA VAL A 165 14.66 -0.24 -2.46
C VAL A 165 13.50 -0.03 -1.49
N THR A 166 12.86 1.14 -1.50
CA THR A 166 11.74 1.46 -0.59
C THR A 166 10.49 0.65 -0.94
N LYS A 167 10.19 0.43 -2.22
CA LYS A 167 9.16 -0.52 -2.67
C LYS A 167 9.40 -1.93 -2.12
N GLU A 168 10.61 -2.46 -2.22
CA GLU A 168 10.92 -3.79 -1.68
C GLU A 168 10.81 -3.85 -0.15
N ILE A 169 11.13 -2.77 0.60
CA ILE A 169 10.92 -2.71 2.06
C ILE A 169 9.41 -2.71 2.41
N ILE A 170 8.58 -1.98 1.65
CA ILE A 170 7.11 -1.98 1.83
C ILE A 170 6.53 -3.37 1.53
N LYS A 171 6.95 -3.99 0.43
CA LYS A 171 6.58 -5.36 0.02
C LYS A 171 7.05 -6.41 1.03
N GLU A 172 8.28 -6.29 1.54
CA GLU A 172 8.81 -7.12 2.63
C GLU A 172 7.91 -7.01 3.88
N SER A 173 7.51 -5.79 4.25
CA SER A 173 6.65 -5.53 5.41
C SER A 173 5.26 -6.15 5.23
N LEU A 174 4.68 -6.05 4.02
CA LEU A 174 3.42 -6.72 3.66
C LEU A 174 3.52 -8.25 3.69
N VAL A 175 4.62 -8.84 3.22
CA VAL A 175 4.79 -10.30 3.27
C VAL A 175 5.05 -10.79 4.70
N ARG A 176 6.02 -10.19 5.42
CA ARG A 176 6.47 -10.65 6.74
C ARG A 176 5.53 -10.25 7.89
N LYS A 177 5.20 -8.96 8.02
CA LYS A 177 4.30 -8.44 9.07
C LYS A 177 2.83 -8.51 8.65
N GLY A 178 2.54 -8.37 7.36
CA GLY A 178 1.18 -8.47 6.81
C GLY A 178 0.67 -9.91 6.67
N ARG A 179 1.57 -10.90 6.50
CA ARG A 179 1.24 -12.29 6.10
C ARG A 179 0.49 -12.36 4.77
N PHE A 180 0.75 -11.41 3.85
CA PHE A 180 0.16 -11.43 2.51
C PHE A 180 0.98 -12.30 1.56
N GLY A 181 0.29 -12.97 0.63
CA GLY A 181 0.94 -13.66 -0.49
C GLY A 181 1.68 -12.67 -1.40
N ILE A 182 2.82 -13.09 -1.93
CA ILE A 182 3.80 -12.22 -2.63
C ILE A 182 3.13 -11.40 -3.74
N THR A 183 2.32 -12.02 -4.60
CA THR A 183 1.61 -11.34 -5.70
C THR A 183 0.69 -10.22 -5.22
N TYR A 184 -0.01 -10.43 -4.09
CA TYR A 184 -0.86 -9.38 -3.51
C TYR A 184 -0.04 -8.24 -2.92
N ALA A 185 1.08 -8.55 -2.26
CA ALA A 185 2.00 -7.53 -1.74
C ALA A 185 2.59 -6.68 -2.88
N THR A 186 3.08 -7.29 -3.96
CA THR A 186 3.54 -6.58 -5.18
C THR A 186 2.43 -5.69 -5.74
N ASN A 187 1.24 -6.25 -5.99
CA ASN A 187 0.10 -5.52 -6.56
C ASN A 187 -0.39 -4.34 -5.71
N VAL A 188 -0.16 -4.34 -4.40
CA VAL A 188 -0.41 -3.17 -3.53
C VAL A 188 0.76 -2.18 -3.62
N THR A 189 2.01 -2.65 -3.47
CA THR A 189 3.22 -1.82 -3.54
C THR A 189 3.32 -1.01 -4.84
N ASP A 190 2.98 -1.59 -5.99
CA ASP A 190 3.02 -0.90 -7.28
C ASP A 190 1.88 0.12 -7.48
N ARG A 191 0.89 0.16 -6.58
CA ARG A 191 -0.22 1.12 -6.60
C ARG A 191 -0.09 2.24 -5.57
N VAL A 192 0.91 2.23 -4.70
CA VAL A 192 1.12 3.22 -3.62
C VAL A 192 2.35 4.13 -3.87
N GLY A 193 2.64 4.47 -5.13
CA GLY A 193 3.85 5.20 -5.52
C GLY A 193 4.10 6.49 -4.72
N GLU A 194 3.09 7.34 -4.57
CA GLU A 194 3.19 8.59 -3.79
C GLU A 194 3.51 8.34 -2.30
N PHE A 195 3.06 7.20 -1.74
CA PHE A 195 3.39 6.80 -0.37
C PHE A 195 4.82 6.23 -0.27
N VAL A 196 5.35 5.58 -1.31
CA VAL A 196 6.79 5.24 -1.38
C VAL A 196 7.62 6.52 -1.28
N ASP A 197 7.22 7.56 -1.99
CA ASP A 197 7.93 8.84 -2.04
C ASP A 197 7.82 9.59 -0.69
N HIS A 198 6.65 9.59 -0.06
CA HIS A 198 6.47 10.06 1.32
C HIS A 198 7.38 9.32 2.31
N VAL A 199 7.42 7.98 2.27
CA VAL A 199 8.32 7.17 3.12
C VAL A 199 9.79 7.50 2.86
N MET A 200 10.18 7.78 1.61
CA MET A 200 11.55 8.23 1.28
C MET A 200 11.88 9.61 1.88
N ILE A 201 10.91 10.54 1.86
CA ILE A 201 11.06 11.90 2.43
C ILE A 201 11.19 11.83 3.96
N GLU A 202 10.28 11.15 4.64
CA GLU A 202 10.34 11.01 6.10
C GLU A 202 11.57 10.22 6.56
N ALA A 203 11.94 9.14 5.85
CA ALA A 203 13.18 8.40 6.12
C ALA A 203 14.46 9.20 5.78
N ALA A 204 14.35 10.32 5.05
CA ALA A 204 15.43 11.31 4.95
C ALA A 204 15.38 12.32 6.10
N ALA A 205 14.20 12.85 6.44
CA ALA A 205 13.98 13.81 7.51
C ALA A 205 14.41 13.27 8.89
N LEU A 206 14.06 12.01 9.21
CA LEU A 206 14.46 11.32 10.44
C LEU A 206 15.99 11.34 10.68
N LYS A 207 16.84 11.42 9.64
CA LYS A 207 18.29 11.50 9.83
C LYS A 207 18.76 12.79 10.56
N ARG A 208 17.88 13.78 10.71
CA ARG A 208 18.14 15.00 11.50
C ARG A 208 18.03 14.77 13.01
N LEU A 209 17.34 13.71 13.45
CA LEU A 209 17.19 13.37 14.87
C LEU A 209 18.45 12.65 15.40
N PRO A 210 18.86 12.90 16.66
CA PRO A 210 20.09 12.33 17.22
C PRO A 210 20.08 10.80 17.23
N GLU A 211 18.95 10.20 17.63
CA GLU A 211 18.70 8.75 17.65
C GLU A 211 18.96 8.07 16.28
N PHE A 212 18.65 8.78 15.20
CA PHE A 212 18.64 8.26 13.85
C PHE A 212 19.82 8.76 12.99
N SER A 213 20.66 9.67 13.50
CA SER A 213 21.77 10.30 12.76
C SER A 213 22.73 9.29 12.13
N GLN A 214 23.12 8.26 12.89
CA GLN A 214 24.03 7.18 12.46
C GLN A 214 23.31 5.94 11.90
N SER A 215 21.98 5.97 11.79
CA SER A 215 21.21 4.82 11.31
C SER A 215 21.34 4.61 9.79
N ARG A 216 21.11 3.37 9.33
CA ARG A 216 20.97 3.06 7.89
C ARG A 216 19.58 3.48 7.39
N PHE A 217 19.49 3.92 6.13
CA PHE A 217 18.22 4.32 5.51
C PHE A 217 17.12 3.25 5.64
N ASN A 218 17.46 1.99 5.41
CA ASN A 218 16.53 0.85 5.48
C ASN A 218 16.00 0.57 6.90
N LEU A 219 16.59 1.14 7.96
CA LEU A 219 16.02 1.12 9.31
C LEU A 219 14.94 2.20 9.42
N ARG A 220 15.28 3.46 9.11
CA ARG A 220 14.35 4.60 9.15
C ARG A 220 13.13 4.38 8.24
N ALA A 221 13.31 3.84 7.05
CA ALA A 221 12.21 3.51 6.15
C ALA A 221 11.24 2.47 6.77
N ARG A 222 11.74 1.47 7.51
CA ARG A 222 10.89 0.52 8.23
C ARG A 222 10.16 1.20 9.39
N THR A 223 10.86 2.02 10.18
CA THR A 223 10.27 2.85 11.25
C THR A 223 9.06 3.65 10.73
N VAL A 224 9.23 4.45 9.67
CA VAL A 224 8.11 5.23 9.07
C VAL A 224 6.93 4.36 8.64
N ILE A 225 7.18 3.21 8.00
CA ILE A 225 6.11 2.28 7.54
C ILE A 225 5.34 1.68 8.73
N GLU A 226 6.02 1.49 9.86
CA GLU A 226 5.45 0.94 11.10
C GLU A 226 4.66 2.00 11.85
N ASP A 227 5.25 3.18 12.07
CA ASP A 227 4.62 4.33 12.76
C ASP A 227 3.37 4.83 12.01
N SER A 228 3.41 4.78 10.68
CA SER A 228 2.26 5.09 9.80
C SER A 228 1.12 4.07 9.87
N ASN A 229 1.26 2.96 10.62
CA ASN A 229 0.28 1.87 10.70
C ASN A 229 -0.12 1.27 9.31
N PHE A 230 0.76 1.35 8.32
CA PHE A 230 0.46 0.98 6.92
C PHE A 230 0.02 -0.49 6.77
N VAL A 231 0.75 -1.42 7.39
CA VAL A 231 0.45 -2.86 7.29
C VAL A 231 -0.87 -3.22 8.00
N PRO A 232 -1.16 -2.74 9.23
CA PRO A 232 -2.49 -2.79 9.82
C PRO A 232 -3.61 -2.22 8.94
N LEU A 233 -3.40 -1.05 8.32
CA LEU A 233 -4.41 -0.42 7.47
C LEU A 233 -4.70 -1.26 6.21
N VAL A 234 -3.68 -1.71 5.48
CA VAL A 234 -3.87 -2.53 4.26
C VAL A 234 -4.62 -3.83 4.59
N ARG A 235 -4.32 -4.46 5.74
CA ARG A 235 -5.07 -5.64 6.22
C ARG A 235 -6.53 -5.31 6.48
N TRP A 236 -6.77 -4.22 7.20
CA TRP A 236 -8.12 -3.82 7.58
C TRP A 236 -8.96 -3.39 6.37
N LEU A 237 -8.40 -2.65 5.40
CA LEU A 237 -9.07 -2.34 4.13
C LEU A 237 -9.38 -3.61 3.32
N LYS A 238 -8.49 -4.61 3.31
CA LYS A 238 -8.75 -5.90 2.66
C LYS A 238 -9.94 -6.65 3.30
N HIS A 239 -10.14 -6.53 4.62
CA HIS A 239 -11.30 -7.11 5.30
C HIS A 239 -12.62 -6.38 4.98
N HIS A 240 -12.58 -5.09 4.64
CA HIS A 240 -13.74 -4.35 4.10
C HIS A 240 -13.87 -4.46 2.57
N GLU A 241 -13.40 -5.58 1.99
CA GLU A 241 -13.56 -5.95 0.57
C GLU A 241 -12.93 -4.98 -0.46
N PHE A 242 -12.06 -4.06 -0.03
CA PHE A 242 -11.37 -3.15 -0.96
C PHE A 242 -10.37 -3.93 -1.82
N SER A 243 -10.53 -3.87 -3.15
CA SER A 243 -9.53 -4.40 -4.08
C SER A 243 -8.23 -3.60 -4.00
N TYR A 244 -7.09 -4.23 -4.30
CA TYR A 244 -5.76 -3.61 -4.21
C TYR A 244 -5.65 -2.31 -5.05
N ASN A 245 -6.37 -2.22 -6.18
CA ASN A 245 -6.47 -1.00 -6.98
C ASN A 245 -7.24 0.14 -6.27
N ARG A 246 -8.25 -0.17 -5.45
CA ARG A 246 -8.93 0.83 -4.58
C ARG A 246 -8.02 1.22 -3.41
N ILE A 247 -7.42 0.23 -2.73
CA ILE A 247 -6.50 0.45 -1.59
C ILE A 247 -5.36 1.40 -1.97
N GLY A 248 -4.67 1.14 -3.08
CA GLY A 248 -3.54 1.97 -3.51
C GLY A 248 -3.91 3.43 -3.73
N LYS A 249 -5.02 3.69 -4.45
CA LYS A 249 -5.54 5.05 -4.67
C LYS A 249 -5.89 5.77 -3.36
N ILE A 250 -6.59 5.10 -2.45
CA ILE A 250 -6.99 5.67 -1.16
C ILE A 250 -5.76 6.02 -0.30
N ILE A 251 -4.71 5.19 -0.34
CA ILE A 251 -3.44 5.46 0.34
C ILE A 251 -2.71 6.66 -0.28
N CYS A 252 -2.64 6.80 -1.60
CA CYS A 252 -2.08 8.02 -2.22
C CYS A 252 -2.86 9.29 -1.81
N MET A 253 -4.20 9.25 -1.85
CA MET A 253 -5.05 10.38 -1.44
C MET A 253 -4.79 10.87 0.00
N SER A 254 -4.31 10.02 0.90
CA SER A 254 -3.99 10.42 2.28
C SER A 254 -2.83 11.42 2.43
N ARG A 255 -1.95 11.50 1.43
CA ARG A 255 -0.66 12.23 1.50
C ARG A 255 0.20 11.87 2.73
N GLY A 256 0.06 10.66 3.26
CA GLY A 256 0.81 10.15 4.42
C GLY A 256 -0.02 9.93 5.69
N ASN A 257 -1.11 10.68 5.90
CA ASN A 257 -1.96 10.50 7.09
C ASN A 257 -2.94 9.32 6.89
N LEU A 258 -2.44 8.11 7.19
CA LEU A 258 -3.17 6.86 7.02
C LEU A 258 -4.35 6.70 7.98
N ASP A 259 -4.34 7.35 9.14
CA ASP A 259 -5.45 7.27 10.11
C ASP A 259 -6.68 8.09 9.67
N SER A 260 -6.51 9.18 8.91
CA SER A 260 -7.63 9.88 8.27
C SER A 260 -8.50 8.95 7.41
N ILE A 261 -7.92 7.94 6.77
CA ILE A 261 -8.67 6.92 6.00
C ILE A 261 -9.62 6.15 6.92
N ARG A 262 -9.14 5.71 8.09
CA ARG A 262 -9.96 4.99 9.07
C ARG A 262 -11.08 5.88 9.62
N ILE A 263 -10.74 7.10 10.03
CA ILE A 263 -11.69 8.07 10.60
C ILE A 263 -12.81 8.39 9.60
N MET A 264 -12.48 8.53 8.31
CA MET A 264 -13.45 8.79 7.25
C MET A 264 -14.29 7.56 6.89
N ILE A 265 -13.74 6.34 6.89
CA ILE A 265 -14.54 5.12 6.66
C ILE A 265 -15.52 4.86 7.80
N GLU A 266 -15.14 5.08 9.07
CA GLU A 266 -16.09 4.98 10.17
C GLU A 266 -17.17 6.08 10.12
N TRP A 267 -16.83 7.28 9.62
CA TRP A 267 -17.83 8.33 9.38
C TRP A 267 -18.87 7.93 8.31
N LEU A 268 -18.41 7.36 7.18
CA LEU A 268 -19.31 6.86 6.13
C LEU A 268 -20.22 5.72 6.64
N LYS A 269 -19.82 4.97 7.67
CA LYS A 269 -20.70 4.00 8.34
C LYS A 269 -21.72 4.65 9.27
N THR A 270 -21.38 5.72 10.00
CA THR A 270 -22.36 6.43 10.85
C THR A 270 -23.46 7.10 10.04
N ILE A 271 -23.20 7.50 8.78
CA ILE A 271 -24.22 7.94 7.83
C ILE A 271 -24.80 6.80 6.96
N HIS A 272 -24.63 5.54 7.38
CA HIS A 272 -25.23 4.33 6.80
C HIS A 272 -24.84 4.01 5.33
N VAL A 273 -23.68 4.46 4.83
CA VAL A 273 -23.18 4.05 3.50
C VAL A 273 -22.79 2.57 3.51
N LYS A 274 -23.40 1.76 2.64
CA LYS A 274 -23.07 0.33 2.48
C LYS A 274 -21.62 0.14 2.04
N GLY A 275 -20.96 -0.91 2.55
CA GLY A 275 -19.54 -1.21 2.30
C GLY A 275 -19.12 -1.14 0.82
N GLU A 276 -19.93 -1.72 -0.07
CA GLU A 276 -19.73 -1.69 -1.53
C GLU A 276 -19.50 -0.27 -2.09
N PHE A 277 -20.23 0.71 -1.55
CA PHE A 277 -20.22 2.13 -1.95
C PHE A 277 -19.21 2.97 -1.17
N ILE A 278 -18.69 2.55 -0.01
CA ILE A 278 -17.66 3.32 0.73
C ILE A 278 -16.44 3.57 -0.18
N GLY A 279 -15.97 2.53 -0.89
CA GLY A 279 -14.88 2.65 -1.86
C GLY A 279 -15.25 3.35 -3.16
N VAL A 280 -16.54 3.63 -3.41
CA VAL A 280 -16.99 4.51 -4.50
C VAL A 280 -17.01 5.95 -4.03
N ALA A 281 -17.49 6.20 -2.81
CA ALA A 281 -17.55 7.53 -2.20
C ALA A 281 -16.15 8.14 -2.06
N PHE A 282 -15.20 7.36 -1.54
CA PHE A 282 -13.79 7.73 -1.45
C PHE A 282 -13.12 8.11 -2.77
N LEU A 283 -13.53 7.50 -3.88
CA LEU A 283 -12.83 7.59 -5.17
C LEU A 283 -13.57 8.42 -6.22
N ARG A 284 -14.77 8.91 -5.89
CA ARG A 284 -15.61 9.74 -6.78
C ARG A 284 -16.05 11.07 -6.15
N SER A 285 -15.60 11.39 -4.94
CA SER A 285 -15.60 12.78 -4.47
C SER A 285 -14.78 13.66 -5.42
N LYS A 286 -15.27 14.85 -5.75
CA LYS A 286 -14.48 15.88 -6.44
C LYS A 286 -13.40 16.38 -5.48
N GLY A 287 -12.13 16.11 -5.76
CA GLY A 287 -11.02 16.42 -4.84
C GLY A 287 -10.94 15.47 -3.64
N ASN A 288 -10.18 15.88 -2.61
CA ASN A 288 -9.76 15.00 -1.53
C ASN A 288 -10.67 15.11 -0.28
N ILE A 289 -11.63 14.19 -0.17
CA ILE A 289 -12.54 14.09 0.99
C ILE A 289 -11.80 14.01 2.34
N LEU A 290 -10.59 13.42 2.38
CA LEU A 290 -9.76 13.29 3.59
C LEU A 290 -9.24 14.62 4.16
N GLN A 291 -9.46 15.73 3.46
CA GLN A 291 -9.05 17.08 3.88
C GLN A 291 -10.25 17.95 4.31
N ARG A 292 -11.50 17.46 4.20
CA ARG A 292 -12.68 18.13 4.77
C ARG A 292 -12.69 17.91 6.28
N SER A 293 -13.09 18.91 7.08
CA SER A 293 -13.28 18.67 8.51
C SER A 293 -14.54 17.83 8.73
N ARG A 294 -14.56 17.00 9.79
CA ARG A 294 -15.75 16.21 10.12
C ARG A 294 -16.97 17.12 10.39
N LYS A 295 -16.78 18.26 11.05
CA LYS A 295 -17.84 19.23 11.36
C LYS A 295 -18.57 19.73 10.11
N GLU A 296 -17.85 20.06 9.04
CA GLU A 296 -18.47 20.48 7.78
C GLU A 296 -19.24 19.34 7.08
N LEU A 297 -18.78 18.10 7.21
CA LEU A 297 -19.46 16.93 6.64
C LEU A 297 -20.73 16.58 7.43
N ASP A 298 -20.68 16.69 8.77
CA ASP A 298 -21.84 16.56 9.65
C ASP A 298 -22.87 17.68 9.36
N GLU A 299 -22.43 18.95 9.24
CA GLU A 299 -23.30 20.08 8.87
C GLU A 299 -24.01 19.90 7.52
N ILE A 300 -23.34 19.34 6.51
CA ILE A 300 -23.96 19.04 5.21
C ILE A 300 -25.05 17.96 5.37
N VAL A 301 -24.79 16.92 6.16
CA VAL A 301 -25.75 15.84 6.42
C VAL A 301 -26.95 16.35 7.21
N GLU A 302 -26.74 17.06 8.33
CA GLU A 302 -27.81 17.64 9.14
C GLU A 302 -28.66 18.64 8.35
N TYR A 303 -28.05 19.47 7.49
CA TYR A 303 -28.78 20.40 6.64
C TYR A 303 -29.67 19.70 5.60
N LEU A 304 -29.20 18.61 4.99
CA LEU A 304 -30.01 17.80 4.07
C LEU A 304 -31.15 17.08 4.80
N GLU A 305 -30.91 16.59 6.02
CA GLU A 305 -31.93 15.97 6.87
C GLU A 305 -33.03 16.97 7.26
N SER A 306 -32.65 18.19 7.67
CA SER A 306 -33.60 19.28 7.97
C SER A 306 -34.41 19.76 6.76
N ASN A 307 -34.02 19.36 5.54
CA ASN A 307 -34.75 19.64 4.30
C ASN A 307 -35.42 18.40 3.69
N GLY A 308 -35.65 17.36 4.49
CA GLY A 308 -36.52 16.23 4.15
C GLY A 308 -35.80 14.98 3.61
N VAL A 309 -34.47 15.00 3.46
CA VAL A 309 -33.72 13.77 3.13
C VAL A 309 -33.67 12.86 4.36
N ARG A 310 -34.38 11.73 4.34
CA ARG A 310 -34.43 10.81 5.49
C ARG A 310 -33.05 10.28 5.88
N LYS A 311 -32.82 10.08 7.19
CA LYS A 311 -31.58 9.52 7.76
C LYS A 311 -31.21 8.19 7.08
N ASP A 312 -32.20 7.31 6.91
CA ASP A 312 -32.09 6.00 6.27
C ASP A 312 -31.65 6.07 4.78
N TRP A 313 -31.90 7.20 4.13
CA TRP A 313 -31.57 7.45 2.72
C TRP A 313 -30.19 8.08 2.52
N MET A 314 -29.63 8.73 3.55
CA MET A 314 -28.38 9.49 3.46
C MET A 314 -27.22 8.64 2.90
N GLY A 315 -27.07 7.41 3.39
CA GLY A 315 -26.02 6.49 2.95
C GLY A 315 -26.16 6.03 1.49
N TYR A 316 -27.39 6.04 0.94
CA TYR A 316 -27.64 5.80 -0.47
C TYR A 316 -27.36 7.06 -1.31
N VAL A 317 -27.82 8.23 -0.86
CA VAL A 317 -27.60 9.54 -1.50
C VAL A 317 -26.09 9.78 -1.67
N VAL A 318 -25.32 9.68 -0.58
CA VAL A 318 -23.85 9.81 -0.59
C VAL A 318 -23.18 8.70 -1.41
N GLY A 319 -23.65 7.45 -1.31
CA GLY A 319 -23.11 6.33 -2.10
C GLY A 319 -23.29 6.48 -3.62
N ARG A 320 -24.29 7.26 -4.06
CA ARG A 320 -24.61 7.53 -5.46
C ARG A 320 -24.12 8.89 -5.96
N CYS A 321 -24.00 9.90 -5.10
CA CYS A 321 -23.47 11.22 -5.39
C CYS A 321 -22.48 11.69 -4.30
N PRO A 322 -21.27 11.10 -4.22
CA PRO A 322 -20.26 11.50 -3.23
C PRO A 322 -19.61 12.85 -3.52
N GLU A 323 -19.87 13.43 -4.70
CA GLU A 323 -19.53 14.81 -5.06
C GLU A 323 -20.20 15.82 -4.10
N LEU A 324 -21.33 15.45 -3.49
CA LEU A 324 -22.04 16.24 -2.48
C LEU A 324 -21.16 16.56 -1.24
N LEU A 325 -20.23 15.67 -0.89
CA LEU A 325 -19.29 15.84 0.23
C LEU A 325 -18.07 16.73 -0.13
N SER A 326 -17.95 17.11 -1.39
CA SER A 326 -16.89 17.98 -1.90
C SER A 326 -17.25 19.46 -1.84
N PHE A 327 -18.53 19.78 -1.67
CA PHE A 327 -19.02 21.16 -1.66
C PHE A 327 -18.78 21.85 -0.31
N SER A 328 -18.94 23.18 -0.31
CA SER A 328 -19.15 23.94 0.92
C SER A 328 -20.61 23.81 1.37
N ILE A 329 -20.86 24.02 2.66
CA ILE A 329 -22.22 24.06 3.20
C ILE A 329 -23.09 25.13 2.52
N ASP A 330 -22.49 26.23 2.06
CA ASP A 330 -23.21 27.33 1.40
C ASP A 330 -23.53 27.04 -0.08
N GLU A 331 -22.73 26.25 -0.78
CA GLU A 331 -23.12 25.69 -2.07
C GLU A 331 -24.27 24.68 -1.92
N VAL A 332 -24.23 23.81 -0.90
CA VAL A 332 -25.33 22.88 -0.61
C VAL A 332 -26.62 23.64 -0.28
N LYS A 333 -26.57 24.67 0.59
CA LYS A 333 -27.70 25.58 0.84
C LYS A 333 -28.24 26.19 -0.44
N SER A 334 -27.37 26.80 -1.25
CA SER A 334 -27.76 27.45 -2.52
C SER A 334 -28.41 26.48 -3.50
N ARG A 335 -27.98 25.21 -3.53
CA ARG A 335 -28.58 24.14 -4.35
C ARG A 335 -29.95 23.70 -3.81
N VAL A 336 -30.13 23.55 -2.49
CA VAL A 336 -31.44 23.24 -1.88
C VAL A 336 -32.43 24.39 -2.14
N ASP A 337 -32.02 25.62 -1.83
CA ASP A 337 -32.78 26.86 -2.05
C ASP A 337 -33.31 26.98 -3.49
N PHE A 338 -32.48 26.60 -4.46
CA PHE A 338 -32.80 26.66 -5.89
C PHE A 338 -34.01 25.79 -6.25
N PHE A 339 -34.12 24.58 -5.68
CA PHE A 339 -35.28 23.70 -5.90
C PHE A 339 -36.51 24.15 -5.09
N LEU A 340 -36.34 24.57 -3.83
CA LEU A 340 -37.44 25.07 -3.00
C LEU A 340 -38.07 26.34 -3.59
N LYS A 341 -37.26 27.25 -4.18
CA LYS A 341 -37.73 28.45 -4.90
C LYS A 341 -38.54 28.15 -6.17
N MET A 342 -38.59 26.89 -6.64
CA MET A 342 -39.50 26.44 -7.70
C MET A 342 -40.83 25.86 -7.16
N GLY A 343 -41.20 26.17 -5.92
CA GLY A 343 -42.46 25.71 -5.32
C GLY A 343 -42.43 24.24 -4.84
N MET A 344 -41.25 23.63 -4.80
CA MET A 344 -41.04 22.28 -4.27
C MET A 344 -41.08 22.30 -2.74
N ASN A 345 -41.82 21.38 -2.12
CA ASN A 345 -41.80 21.22 -0.66
C ASN A 345 -40.64 20.30 -0.22
N GLN A 346 -40.29 20.30 1.07
CA GLN A 346 -39.16 19.53 1.60
C GLN A 346 -39.31 18.00 1.45
N ASN A 347 -40.52 17.45 1.47
CA ASN A 347 -40.74 16.01 1.27
C ASN A 347 -40.54 15.62 -0.20
N ASP A 348 -41.02 16.45 -1.12
CA ASP A 348 -40.80 16.30 -2.56
C ASP A 348 -39.30 16.41 -2.87
N PHE A 349 -38.61 17.40 -2.30
CA PHE A 349 -37.15 17.55 -2.42
C PHE A 349 -36.40 16.33 -1.87
N GLY A 350 -36.74 15.85 -0.67
CA GLY A 350 -36.13 14.67 -0.06
C GLY A 350 -36.31 13.41 -0.91
N THR A 351 -37.48 13.25 -1.54
CA THR A 351 -37.80 12.15 -2.45
C THR A 351 -37.05 12.29 -3.77
N MET A 352 -37.03 13.49 -4.36
CA MET A 352 -36.28 13.82 -5.58
C MET A 352 -34.77 13.53 -5.44
N VAL A 353 -34.18 13.90 -4.29
CA VAL A 353 -32.78 13.64 -3.97
C VAL A 353 -32.53 12.16 -3.72
N PHE A 354 -33.49 11.40 -3.18
CA PHE A 354 -33.39 9.94 -3.08
C PHE A 354 -33.47 9.26 -4.45
N ASP A 355 -34.39 9.65 -5.34
CA ASP A 355 -34.56 9.03 -6.65
C ASP A 355 -33.37 9.34 -7.59
N TYR A 356 -32.87 10.58 -7.59
CA TYR A 356 -31.72 10.96 -8.41
C TYR A 356 -30.71 11.86 -7.66
N PRO A 357 -29.88 11.29 -6.74
CA PRO A 357 -28.89 12.02 -5.95
C PRO A 357 -27.93 12.91 -6.75
N LYS A 358 -27.68 12.55 -8.02
CA LYS A 358 -26.82 13.30 -8.95
C LYS A 358 -27.32 14.71 -9.25
N ILE A 359 -28.60 15.01 -9.07
CA ILE A 359 -29.16 16.34 -9.35
C ILE A 359 -28.44 17.44 -8.55
N LEU A 360 -27.98 17.13 -7.33
CA LEU A 360 -27.23 18.07 -6.51
C LEU A 360 -25.76 18.20 -6.94
N GLY A 361 -25.09 17.11 -7.34
CA GLY A 361 -23.64 17.12 -7.59
C GLY A 361 -23.18 17.38 -9.02
N TYR A 362 -23.98 16.96 -10.00
CA TYR A 362 -23.49 16.78 -11.38
C TYR A 362 -23.43 18.08 -12.18
N PHE A 363 -24.47 18.91 -12.11
CA PHE A 363 -24.59 20.15 -12.89
C PHE A 363 -24.09 21.39 -12.13
N SER A 364 -23.53 22.35 -12.86
CA SER A 364 -23.35 23.74 -12.40
C SER A 364 -24.67 24.51 -12.40
N PHE A 365 -24.76 25.61 -11.65
CA PHE A 365 -25.96 26.47 -11.63
C PHE A 365 -26.37 26.94 -13.04
N GLN A 366 -25.41 27.33 -13.88
CA GLN A 366 -25.68 27.75 -15.26
C GLN A 366 -26.29 26.63 -16.13
N GLU A 367 -25.94 25.36 -15.89
CA GLU A 367 -26.52 24.23 -16.61
C GLU A 367 -27.93 23.90 -16.09
N MET A 368 -28.16 24.02 -14.77
CA MET A 368 -29.49 23.86 -14.18
C MET A 368 -30.45 24.95 -14.67
N GLU A 369 -30.02 26.22 -14.69
CA GLU A 369 -30.79 27.33 -15.24
C GLU A 369 -31.12 27.14 -16.73
N LYS A 370 -30.15 26.73 -17.56
CA LYS A 370 -30.39 26.43 -18.99
C LYS A 370 -31.42 25.32 -19.17
N LYS A 371 -31.36 24.25 -18.38
CA LYS A 371 -32.37 23.17 -18.39
C LYS A 371 -33.77 23.65 -18.01
N ILE A 372 -33.88 24.46 -16.95
CA ILE A 372 -35.17 25.01 -16.50
C ILE A 372 -35.74 25.98 -17.53
N ASN A 373 -34.91 26.82 -18.16
CA ASN A 373 -35.36 27.73 -19.21
C ASN A 373 -35.84 26.97 -20.45
N TYR A 374 -35.15 25.91 -20.86
CA TYR A 374 -35.62 25.00 -21.92
C TYR A 374 -36.97 24.35 -21.57
N LEU A 375 -37.19 23.92 -20.32
CA LEU A 375 -38.50 23.41 -19.90
C LEU A 375 -39.60 24.49 -19.90
N LYS A 376 -39.24 25.76 -19.65
CA LYS A 376 -40.17 26.92 -19.73
C LYS A 376 -40.51 27.33 -21.16
N GLU A 377 -39.67 27.02 -22.16
CA GLU A 377 -39.98 27.27 -23.58
C GLU A 377 -41.22 26.49 -24.05
N PHE A 378 -41.59 25.40 -23.37
CA PHE A 378 -42.85 24.66 -23.58
C PHE A 378 -44.08 25.29 -22.89
N GLY A 379 -43.96 26.49 -22.32
CA GLY A 379 -45.05 27.22 -21.66
C GLY A 379 -45.32 26.78 -20.21
N LEU A 380 -44.44 25.97 -19.60
CA LEU A 380 -44.55 25.56 -18.20
C LEU A 380 -44.23 26.74 -17.26
N SER A 381 -45.02 26.90 -16.19
CA SER A 381 -44.65 27.84 -15.11
C SER A 381 -43.45 27.33 -14.31
N THR A 382 -42.79 28.22 -13.56
CA THR A 382 -41.68 27.81 -12.66
C THR A 382 -42.13 26.74 -11.66
N GLU A 383 -43.39 26.79 -11.20
CA GLU A 383 -43.92 25.76 -10.29
C GLU A 383 -44.23 24.44 -11.00
N ASP A 384 -44.69 24.46 -12.26
CA ASP A 384 -44.90 23.24 -13.03
C ASP A 384 -43.58 22.54 -13.32
N VAL A 385 -42.52 23.30 -13.59
CA VAL A 385 -41.15 22.76 -13.69
C VAL A 385 -40.69 22.20 -12.34
N GLY A 386 -40.95 22.87 -11.22
CA GLY A 386 -40.65 22.34 -9.87
C GLY A 386 -41.37 21.02 -9.57
N ARG A 387 -42.68 20.96 -9.82
CA ARG A 387 -43.51 19.74 -9.71
C ARG A 387 -43.01 18.64 -10.64
N LEU A 388 -42.69 18.96 -11.90
CA LEU A 388 -42.16 18.00 -12.88
C LEU A 388 -40.81 17.42 -12.44
N LEU A 389 -39.88 18.26 -11.94
CA LEU A 389 -38.57 17.81 -11.46
C LEU A 389 -38.66 16.96 -10.19
N ALA A 390 -39.63 17.20 -9.31
CA ALA A 390 -39.87 16.35 -8.14
C ALA A 390 -40.19 14.89 -8.54
N PHE A 391 -41.04 14.68 -9.55
CA PHE A 391 -41.43 13.35 -10.04
C PHE A 391 -40.50 12.78 -11.13
N LYS A 392 -39.71 13.62 -11.82
CA LYS A 392 -38.83 13.25 -12.94
C LYS A 392 -37.47 14.00 -12.90
N PRO A 393 -36.64 13.83 -11.86
CA PRO A 393 -35.38 14.57 -11.70
C PRO A 393 -34.24 14.24 -12.68
N HIS A 394 -34.50 13.41 -13.69
CA HIS A 394 -33.54 13.04 -14.74
C HIS A 394 -33.65 13.89 -16.02
N LEU A 395 -34.60 14.83 -16.06
CA LEU A 395 -34.84 15.75 -17.18
C LEU A 395 -33.81 16.87 -17.29
#